data_AF-A0A7S3RBU9-F1
#
_entry.id   AF-A0A7S3RBU9-F1
#
_cell.length_a   1.000
_cell.length_b   1.000
_cell.length_c   1.000
_cell.angle_alpha   90.00
_cell.angle_beta   90.00
_cell.angle_gamma   90.00
#
_symmetry.space_group_name_H-M   'P 1'
#
loop_
_entity.id
_entity.type
_entity.pdbx_description
1 polymer ?
#
loop_
_entity_poly.entity_id
_entity_poly.type
_entity_poly.pdbx_seq_one_letter_code
_entity_poly.pdbx_strand_id
1 'polypeptide(L)'
;VLLSFDVQADPQLRSQANASLDALKASPEVWTFCIQAFRASTEDRVKFWCLQAMVDAVCAPGRWDALPEEQRRSMRSALLDWAVSKGGTQTDEPVYVKNKFAQLIVALMRNDYPERWPELFPTLLGALGNGEVAVDLFLRVLSTVHEEVVSNEVSTFQPQVAARIKDGMRDQCIPQIAEAWYTIFTEFAERNPPIAALCLEVVRHFAVWVDINLLANPRFLELFLAFVQREPLH
;
A
#
# COMPACT_ATOMS: atom_id res chain seq x y z
N VAL A 1 18.52 -3.64 -15.18
CA VAL A 1 17.33 -2.77 -15.08
C VAL A 1 17.53 -1.44 -15.80
N LEU A 2 18.45 -0.56 -15.43
CA LEU A 2 18.58 0.74 -16.11
C LEU A 2 18.77 0.62 -17.64
N LEU A 3 19.59 -0.33 -18.08
CA LEU A 3 19.82 -0.65 -19.48
C LEU A 3 18.55 -1.09 -20.24
N SER A 4 17.58 -1.73 -19.57
CA SER A 4 16.31 -2.11 -20.21
C SER A 4 15.41 -0.89 -20.49
N PHE A 5 15.60 0.20 -19.75
CA PHE A 5 14.86 1.45 -19.91
C PHE A 5 15.57 2.48 -20.79
N ASP A 6 16.81 2.21 -21.19
CA ASP A 6 17.57 3.12 -22.03
C ASP A 6 17.20 2.91 -23.51
N VAL A 7 16.51 3.89 -24.07
CA VAL A 7 16.07 3.86 -25.48
C VAL A 7 17.25 4.08 -26.43
N GLN A 8 18.32 4.74 -25.96
CA GLN A 8 19.53 5.08 -26.73
C GLN A 8 20.61 3.99 -26.65
N ALA A 9 20.47 3.03 -25.74
CA ALA A 9 21.38 1.90 -25.62
C ALA A 9 21.32 0.97 -26.84
N ASP A 10 22.40 0.23 -27.06
CA ASP A 10 22.48 -0.79 -28.11
C ASP A 10 21.27 -1.75 -28.04
N PRO A 11 20.50 -1.93 -29.14
CA PRO A 11 19.34 -2.79 -29.16
C PRO A 11 19.62 -4.24 -28.74
N GLN A 12 20.80 -4.79 -29.07
CA GLN A 12 21.19 -6.14 -28.67
C GLN A 12 21.45 -6.22 -27.16
N LEU A 13 22.17 -5.26 -26.59
CA LEU A 13 22.42 -5.21 -25.15
C LEU A 13 21.12 -5.01 -24.36
N ARG A 14 20.20 -4.16 -24.87
CA ARG A 14 18.88 -3.97 -24.27
C ARG A 14 18.04 -5.25 -24.31
N SER A 15 18.08 -5.98 -25.43
CA SER A 15 17.41 -7.27 -25.57
C SER A 15 17.95 -8.32 -24.59
N GLN A 16 19.29 -8.42 -24.47
CA GLN A 16 19.94 -9.32 -23.51
C GLN A 16 19.60 -8.97 -22.05
N ALA A 17 19.54 -7.68 -21.72
CA ALA A 17 19.11 -7.22 -20.41
C ALA A 17 17.66 -7.61 -20.10
N ASN A 18 16.74 -7.43 -21.04
CA ASN A 18 15.36 -7.86 -20.89
C ASN A 18 15.25 -9.37 -20.69
N ALA A 19 15.91 -10.17 -21.53
CA ALA A 19 15.91 -11.63 -21.40
C ALA A 19 16.44 -12.09 -20.03
N SER A 20 17.47 -11.42 -19.50
CA SER A 20 18.02 -11.72 -18.16
C SER A 20 17.03 -11.36 -17.05
N LEU A 21 16.32 -10.23 -17.18
CA LEU A 21 15.30 -9.81 -16.22
C LEU A 21 14.07 -10.71 -16.26
N ASP A 22 13.67 -11.19 -17.44
CA ASP A 22 12.56 -12.13 -17.60
C ASP A 22 12.89 -13.50 -17.01
N ALA A 23 14.11 -14.00 -17.23
CA ALA A 23 14.61 -15.22 -16.60
C ALA A 23 14.62 -15.08 -15.07
N LEU A 24 15.04 -13.92 -14.55
CA LEU A 24 15.00 -13.64 -13.12
C LEU A 24 13.56 -13.60 -12.59
N LYS A 25 12.62 -12.96 -13.29
CA LYS A 25 11.20 -12.94 -12.91
C LYS A 25 10.62 -14.35 -12.81
N ALA A 26 11.05 -15.27 -13.65
CA ALA A 26 10.62 -16.67 -13.61
C ALA A 26 11.24 -17.46 -12.44
N SER A 27 12.39 -17.02 -11.91
CA SER A 27 13.10 -17.68 -10.81
C SER A 27 12.41 -17.50 -9.46
N PRO A 28 12.44 -18.50 -8.55
CA PRO A 28 12.04 -18.33 -7.15
C PRO A 28 12.86 -17.27 -6.39
N GLU A 29 14.06 -16.96 -6.86
CA GLU A 29 14.96 -15.98 -6.23
C GLU A 29 14.59 -14.52 -6.51
N VAL A 30 13.60 -14.27 -7.39
CA VAL A 30 13.15 -12.92 -7.77
C VAL A 30 12.88 -12.06 -6.54
N TRP A 31 12.28 -12.63 -5.50
CA TRP A 31 11.93 -11.91 -4.29
C TRP A 31 13.14 -11.41 -3.51
N THR A 32 14.10 -12.29 -3.26
CA THR A 32 15.29 -11.98 -2.49
C THR A 32 16.09 -10.91 -3.22
N PHE A 33 16.25 -11.07 -4.53
CA PHE A 33 16.88 -10.05 -5.38
C PHE A 33 16.14 -8.72 -5.31
N CYS A 34 14.82 -8.71 -5.54
CA CYS A 34 14.03 -7.50 -5.61
C CYS A 34 13.99 -6.74 -4.28
N ILE A 35 13.92 -7.42 -3.14
CA ILE A 35 13.96 -6.77 -1.82
C ILE A 35 15.33 -6.14 -1.56
N GLN A 36 16.42 -6.86 -1.85
CA GLN A 36 17.78 -6.33 -1.68
C GLN A 36 18.01 -5.12 -2.58
N ALA A 37 17.66 -5.24 -3.86
CA ALA A 37 17.80 -4.17 -4.84
C ALA A 37 16.91 -2.95 -4.49
N PHE A 38 15.66 -3.18 -4.07
CA PHE A 38 14.74 -2.12 -3.64
C PHE A 38 15.29 -1.33 -2.44
N ARG A 39 15.87 -2.02 -1.45
CA ARG A 39 16.45 -1.39 -0.25
C ARG A 39 17.74 -0.62 -0.54
N ALA A 40 18.59 -1.16 -1.42
CA ALA A 40 19.91 -0.60 -1.70
C ALA A 40 19.91 0.51 -2.77
N SER A 41 18.97 0.45 -3.72
CA SER A 41 18.97 1.36 -4.86
C SER A 41 18.49 2.77 -4.49
N THR A 42 19.18 3.79 -4.99
CA THR A 42 18.71 5.17 -5.02
C THR A 42 17.88 5.48 -6.27
N GLU A 43 17.94 4.63 -7.29
CA GLU A 43 17.27 4.82 -8.58
C GLU A 43 15.80 4.37 -8.54
N ASP A 44 14.88 5.31 -8.74
CA ASP A 44 13.43 5.06 -8.67
C ASP A 44 12.94 4.06 -9.71
N ARG A 45 13.56 4.05 -10.91
CA ARG A 45 13.24 3.08 -11.96
C ARG A 45 13.57 1.66 -11.53
N VAL A 46 14.64 1.47 -10.77
CA VAL A 46 15.02 0.16 -10.23
C VAL A 46 14.03 -0.24 -9.15
N LYS A 47 13.71 0.67 -8.22
CA LYS A 47 12.72 0.42 -7.16
C LYS A 47 11.37 0.02 -7.75
N PHE A 48 10.87 0.79 -8.72
CA PHE A 48 9.60 0.51 -9.39
C PHE A 48 9.61 -0.85 -10.10
N TRP A 49 10.68 -1.17 -10.84
CA TRP A 49 10.81 -2.47 -11.49
C TRP A 49 10.80 -3.61 -10.47
N CYS A 50 11.52 -3.47 -9.35
CA CYS A 50 11.56 -4.46 -8.28
C CYS A 50 10.17 -4.66 -7.64
N LEU A 51 9.47 -3.57 -7.32
CA LEU A 51 8.12 -3.64 -6.78
C LEU A 51 7.14 -4.30 -7.77
N GLN A 52 7.21 -3.94 -9.06
CA GLN A 52 6.39 -4.56 -10.09
C GLN A 52 6.69 -6.06 -10.24
N ALA A 53 7.96 -6.46 -10.26
CA ALA A 53 8.34 -7.87 -10.35
C ALA A 53 7.85 -8.68 -9.14
N MET A 54 7.86 -8.07 -7.94
CA MET A 54 7.27 -8.68 -6.74
C MET A 54 5.74 -8.78 -6.85
N VAL A 55 5.03 -7.74 -7.30
CA VAL A 55 3.58 -7.80 -7.54
C VAL A 55 3.22 -8.93 -8.52
N ASP A 56 3.94 -9.01 -9.65
CA ASP A 56 3.76 -10.07 -10.65
C ASP A 56 3.94 -11.46 -10.02
N ALA A 57 4.96 -11.61 -9.18
CA ALA A 57 5.27 -12.86 -8.51
C ALA A 57 4.25 -13.22 -7.41
N VAL A 58 3.68 -12.25 -6.67
CA VAL A 58 2.61 -12.51 -5.68
C VAL A 58 1.35 -12.99 -6.41
N CYS A 59 1.02 -12.32 -7.52
CA CYS A 59 -0.20 -12.56 -8.27
C CYS A 59 -0.16 -13.85 -9.09
N ALA A 60 1.03 -14.34 -9.43
CA ALA A 60 1.20 -15.59 -10.14
C ALA A 60 0.73 -16.79 -9.29
N PRO A 61 -0.22 -17.62 -9.79
CA PRO A 61 -0.80 -18.71 -9.02
C PRO A 61 0.26 -19.67 -8.43
N GLY A 62 0.15 -19.94 -7.13
CA GLY A 62 1.00 -20.91 -6.41
C GLY A 62 2.45 -20.48 -6.17
N ARG A 63 2.94 -19.38 -6.76
CA ARG A 63 4.33 -18.95 -6.58
C ARG A 63 4.61 -18.42 -5.18
N TRP A 64 3.68 -17.64 -4.61
CA TRP A 64 3.80 -17.17 -3.23
C TRP A 64 3.75 -18.34 -2.25
N ASP A 65 2.76 -19.22 -2.38
CA ASP A 65 2.58 -20.36 -1.46
C ASP A 65 3.70 -21.41 -1.54
N ALA A 66 4.41 -21.50 -2.68
CA ALA A 66 5.57 -22.38 -2.83
C ALA A 66 6.79 -21.92 -2.01
N LEU A 67 6.81 -20.66 -1.54
CA LEU A 67 7.92 -20.17 -0.72
C LEU A 67 7.82 -20.70 0.72
N PRO A 68 8.96 -21.05 1.34
CA PRO A 68 9.02 -21.35 2.77
C PRO A 68 8.37 -20.23 3.62
N GLU A 69 7.67 -20.61 4.69
CA GLU A 69 7.00 -19.64 5.58
C GLU A 69 7.98 -18.63 6.18
N GLU A 70 9.19 -19.06 6.53
CA GLU A 70 10.24 -18.18 7.04
C GLU A 70 10.63 -17.11 6.01
N GLN A 71 10.72 -17.50 4.74
CA GLN A 71 11.02 -16.58 3.65
C GLN A 71 9.87 -15.57 3.46
N ARG A 72 8.61 -16.03 3.43
CA ARG A 72 7.43 -15.14 3.35
C ARG A 72 7.33 -14.18 4.53
N ARG A 73 7.63 -14.65 5.75
CA ARG A 73 7.66 -13.80 6.96
C ARG A 73 8.76 -12.74 6.86
N SER A 74 9.97 -13.12 6.48
CA SER A 74 11.08 -12.18 6.31
C SER A 74 10.76 -11.11 5.26
N MET A 75 10.07 -11.46 4.17
CA MET A 75 9.63 -10.51 3.15
C MET A 75 8.60 -9.50 3.68
N ARG A 76 7.58 -9.99 4.39
CA ARG A 76 6.56 -9.14 5.02
C ARG A 76 7.17 -8.19 6.04
N SER A 77 8.02 -8.69 6.93
CA SER A 77 8.80 -7.87 7.86
C SER A 77 9.61 -6.82 7.11
N ALA A 78 10.27 -7.22 6.02
CA ALA A 78 11.14 -6.33 5.30
C ALA A 78 10.41 -5.14 4.64
N LEU A 79 9.19 -5.36 4.17
CA LEU A 79 8.32 -4.34 3.59
C LEU A 79 7.74 -3.43 4.67
N LEU A 80 7.30 -3.97 5.80
CA LEU A 80 6.85 -3.17 6.94
C LEU A 80 7.97 -2.29 7.48
N ASP A 81 9.18 -2.84 7.67
CA ASP A 81 10.36 -2.09 8.11
C ASP A 81 10.62 -0.90 7.17
N TRP A 82 10.48 -1.12 5.85
CA TRP A 82 10.66 -0.04 4.88
C TRP A 82 9.55 1.01 5.01
N ALA A 83 8.29 0.61 5.16
CA ALA A 83 7.16 1.52 5.32
C ALA A 83 7.28 2.41 6.57
N VAL A 84 7.80 1.88 7.67
CA VAL A 84 7.93 2.64 8.93
C VAL A 84 9.25 3.40 9.06
N SER A 85 10.29 3.04 8.31
CA SER A 85 11.57 3.77 8.27
C SER A 85 11.62 4.68 7.05
N LYS A 86 12.44 4.33 6.04
CA LYS A 86 12.67 5.12 4.83
C LYS A 86 11.36 5.60 4.18
N GLY A 87 10.42 4.71 3.93
CA GLY A 87 9.15 5.01 3.27
C GLY A 87 8.21 5.90 4.08
N GLY A 88 8.39 6.02 5.40
CA GLY A 88 7.46 6.71 6.31
C GLY A 88 8.02 7.92 7.05
N THR A 89 9.34 8.10 7.13
CA THR A 89 9.92 9.20 7.94
C THR A 89 10.24 10.45 7.12
N GLN A 90 10.89 10.29 5.96
CA GLN A 90 11.29 11.37 5.06
C GLN A 90 11.78 10.69 3.78
N THR A 91 10.87 10.52 2.82
CA THR A 91 11.27 9.99 1.51
C THR A 91 10.93 10.95 0.39
N ASP A 92 11.91 11.20 -0.46
CA ASP A 92 11.76 11.80 -1.78
C ASP A 92 11.25 10.78 -2.82
N GLU A 93 10.77 9.60 -2.37
CA GLU A 93 10.17 8.60 -3.25
C GLU A 93 9.05 9.26 -4.07
N PRO A 94 9.09 9.11 -5.41
CA PRO A 94 8.05 9.66 -6.25
C PRO A 94 6.74 8.90 -6.05
N VAL A 95 5.63 9.58 -6.36
CA VAL A 95 4.25 9.07 -6.20
C VAL A 95 4.06 7.67 -6.78
N TYR A 96 4.65 7.39 -7.96
CA TYR A 96 4.50 6.10 -8.62
C TYR A 96 5.19 4.94 -7.87
N VAL A 97 6.29 5.19 -7.14
CA VAL A 97 6.93 4.18 -6.28
C VAL A 97 6.06 3.88 -5.07
N LYS A 98 5.53 4.93 -4.41
CA LYS A 98 4.62 4.77 -3.26
C LYS A 98 3.35 4.01 -3.64
N ASN A 99 2.73 4.34 -4.78
CA ASN A 99 1.56 3.64 -5.29
C ASN A 99 1.88 2.18 -5.62
N LYS A 100 3.02 1.89 -6.24
CA LYS A 100 3.42 0.52 -6.55
C LYS A 100 3.74 -0.27 -5.27
N PHE A 101 4.28 0.38 -4.25
CA PHE A 101 4.48 -0.23 -2.93
C PHE A 101 3.13 -0.57 -2.27
N ALA A 102 2.17 0.37 -2.28
CA ALA A 102 0.81 0.11 -1.77
C ALA A 102 0.16 -1.09 -2.48
N GLN A 103 0.29 -1.17 -3.80
CA GLN A 103 -0.15 -2.33 -4.57
C GLN A 103 0.52 -3.63 -4.15
N LEU A 104 1.82 -3.63 -3.87
CA LEU A 104 2.50 -4.83 -3.36
C LEU A 104 1.96 -5.27 -2.00
N ILE A 105 1.73 -4.33 -1.07
CA ILE A 105 1.14 -4.63 0.24
C ILE A 105 -0.24 -5.26 0.07
N VAL A 106 -1.11 -4.68 -0.75
CA VAL A 106 -2.47 -5.20 -0.96
C VAL A 106 -2.45 -6.54 -1.68
N ALA A 107 -1.58 -6.73 -2.68
CA ALA A 107 -1.40 -8.02 -3.33
C ALA A 107 -1.02 -9.12 -2.32
N LEU A 108 -0.16 -8.82 -1.34
CA LEU A 108 0.21 -9.75 -0.28
C LEU A 108 -0.95 -10.06 0.68
N MET A 109 -1.83 -9.08 0.96
CA MET A 109 -3.03 -9.30 1.76
C MET A 109 -3.93 -10.39 1.18
N ARG A 110 -3.94 -10.56 -0.15
CA ARG A 110 -4.66 -11.64 -0.84
C ARG A 110 -4.31 -13.02 -0.28
N ASN A 111 -3.05 -13.24 0.06
CA ASN A 111 -2.56 -14.55 0.47
C ASN A 111 -2.53 -14.71 1.99
N ASP A 112 -2.03 -13.69 2.70
CA ASP A 112 -1.63 -13.85 4.10
C ASP A 112 -2.50 -13.11 5.12
N TYR A 113 -3.32 -12.13 4.71
CA TYR A 113 -4.17 -11.38 5.63
C TYR A 113 -5.57 -12.02 5.74
N PRO A 114 -6.14 -12.19 6.96
CA PRO A 114 -5.65 -11.68 8.24
C PRO A 114 -4.78 -12.64 9.07
N GLU A 115 -4.90 -13.95 8.88
CA GLU A 115 -4.40 -14.94 9.84
C GLU A 115 -2.87 -15.02 9.93
N ARG A 116 -2.18 -14.96 8.79
CA ARG A 116 -0.72 -15.10 8.75
C ARG A 116 -0.01 -13.78 8.96
N TRP A 117 -0.68 -12.65 8.65
CA TRP A 117 -0.09 -11.30 8.71
C TRP A 117 -0.92 -10.31 9.56
N PRO A 118 -1.25 -10.64 10.83
CA PRO A 118 -2.08 -9.78 11.68
C PRO A 118 -1.42 -8.44 12.05
N GLU A 119 -0.10 -8.35 12.00
CA GLU A 119 0.67 -7.17 12.40
C GLU A 119 0.66 -6.03 11.36
N LEU A 120 0.12 -6.25 10.16
CA LEU A 120 0.13 -5.28 9.06
C LEU A 120 -0.41 -3.90 9.47
N PHE A 121 -1.69 -3.82 9.84
CA PHE A 121 -2.31 -2.54 10.19
C PHE A 121 -1.82 -1.96 11.51
N PRO A 122 -1.62 -2.73 12.60
CA PRO A 122 -1.02 -2.22 13.82
C PRO A 122 0.33 -1.55 13.58
N THR A 123 1.19 -2.13 12.73
CA THR A 123 2.50 -1.57 12.40
C THR A 123 2.38 -0.26 11.61
N LEU A 124 1.51 -0.21 10.60
CA LEU A 124 1.29 1.01 9.82
C LEU A 124 0.68 2.15 10.65
N LEU A 125 -0.30 1.83 11.52
CA LEU A 125 -0.91 2.79 12.44
C LEU A 125 0.12 3.35 13.42
N GLY A 126 1.00 2.50 13.96
CA GLY A 126 2.08 2.92 14.85
C GLY A 126 3.10 3.86 14.20
N ALA A 127 3.20 3.85 12.86
CA ALA A 127 4.12 4.70 12.12
C ALA A 127 3.55 6.07 11.74
N LEU A 128 2.24 6.33 11.95
CA LEU A 128 1.63 7.61 11.57
C LEU A 128 2.30 8.82 12.26
N GLY A 129 2.83 8.63 13.47
CA GLY A 129 3.59 9.65 14.20
C GLY A 129 4.93 10.04 13.56
N ASN A 130 5.40 9.30 12.55
CA ASN A 130 6.66 9.62 11.84
C ASN A 130 6.53 10.81 10.89
N GLY A 131 5.30 11.30 10.66
CA GLY A 131 5.03 12.52 9.91
C GLY A 131 4.18 12.30 8.66
N GLU A 132 4.08 13.36 7.85
CA GLU A 132 3.16 13.45 6.71
C GLU A 132 3.39 12.36 5.65
N VAL A 133 4.65 11.91 5.53
CA VAL A 133 5.05 10.87 4.58
C VAL A 133 4.47 9.50 4.98
N ALA A 134 4.51 9.14 6.26
CA ALA A 134 3.88 7.92 6.75
C ALA A 134 2.35 7.96 6.58
N VAL A 135 1.74 9.12 6.85
CA VAL A 135 0.30 9.34 6.66
C VAL A 135 -0.09 9.17 5.19
N ASP A 136 0.65 9.79 4.26
CA ASP A 136 0.43 9.64 2.81
C ASP A 136 0.56 8.17 2.38
N LEU A 137 1.59 7.44 2.84
CA LEU A 137 1.77 6.03 2.51
C LEU A 137 0.64 5.15 3.05
N PHE A 138 0.23 5.38 4.30
CA PHE A 138 -0.88 4.66 4.92
C PHE A 138 -2.20 4.88 4.18
N LEU A 139 -2.53 6.13 3.85
CA LEU A 139 -3.74 6.45 3.10
C LEU A 139 -3.71 5.82 1.70
N ARG A 140 -2.56 5.80 1.02
CA ARG A 140 -2.40 5.10 -0.27
C ARG A 140 -2.66 3.60 -0.16
N VAL A 141 -2.16 2.95 0.90
CA VAL A 141 -2.47 1.53 1.16
C VAL A 141 -3.98 1.34 1.31
N LEU A 142 -4.67 2.20 2.07
CA LEU A 142 -6.12 2.10 2.23
C LEU A 142 -6.88 2.37 0.92
N SER A 143 -6.45 3.34 0.10
CA SER A 143 -7.02 3.57 -1.23
C SER A 143 -6.85 2.35 -2.12
N THR A 144 -5.68 1.71 -2.13
CA THR A 144 -5.47 0.48 -2.90
C THR A 144 -6.28 -0.70 -2.35
N VAL A 145 -6.50 -0.78 -1.03
CA VAL A 145 -7.44 -1.76 -0.45
C VAL A 145 -8.85 -1.51 -0.99
N HIS A 146 -9.28 -0.25 -1.09
CA HIS A 146 -10.58 0.05 -1.70
C HIS A 146 -10.66 -0.44 -3.15
N GLU A 147 -9.67 -0.08 -3.97
CA GLU A 147 -9.62 -0.43 -5.39
C GLU A 147 -9.61 -1.95 -5.63
N GLU A 148 -8.75 -2.69 -4.94
CA GLU A 148 -8.55 -4.11 -5.23
C GLU A 148 -9.48 -5.05 -4.45
N VAL A 149 -10.07 -4.61 -3.33
CA VAL A 149 -10.82 -5.46 -2.39
C VAL A 149 -12.27 -5.01 -2.17
N VAL A 150 -12.52 -3.71 -2.04
CA VAL A 150 -13.84 -3.20 -1.62
C VAL A 150 -14.73 -2.88 -2.82
N SER A 151 -14.16 -2.32 -3.88
CA SER A 151 -14.92 -1.82 -5.02
C SER A 151 -15.58 -2.95 -5.82
N ASN A 152 -16.91 -2.92 -5.94
CA ASN A 152 -17.65 -3.93 -6.70
C ASN A 152 -17.42 -3.82 -8.22
N GLU A 153 -16.96 -2.67 -8.72
CA GLU A 153 -16.79 -2.40 -10.15
C GLU A 153 -15.39 -2.77 -10.65
N VAL A 154 -14.36 -2.59 -9.80
CA VAL A 154 -12.94 -2.74 -10.20
C VAL A 154 -12.14 -3.73 -9.35
N SER A 155 -12.74 -4.36 -8.32
CA SER A 155 -12.04 -5.35 -7.48
C SER A 155 -11.42 -6.45 -8.32
N THR A 156 -10.10 -6.63 -8.17
CA THR A 156 -9.35 -7.70 -8.81
C THR A 156 -9.39 -8.99 -7.98
N PHE A 157 -9.87 -8.93 -6.75
CA PHE A 157 -9.90 -10.06 -5.83
C PHE A 157 -11.17 -10.89 -6.02
N GLN A 158 -11.04 -12.20 -5.83
CA GLN A 158 -12.20 -13.08 -5.79
C GLN A 158 -13.10 -12.69 -4.59
N PRO A 159 -14.44 -12.74 -4.73
CA PRO A 159 -15.36 -12.28 -3.69
C PRO A 159 -15.13 -12.91 -2.31
N GLN A 160 -14.75 -14.19 -2.27
CA GLN A 160 -14.46 -14.90 -1.01
C GLN A 160 -13.22 -14.34 -0.30
N VAL A 161 -12.16 -14.02 -1.05
CA VAL A 161 -10.94 -13.42 -0.50
C VAL A 161 -11.22 -11.99 -0.05
N ALA A 162 -12.00 -11.23 -0.82
CA ALA A 162 -12.40 -9.89 -0.46
C ALA A 162 -13.25 -9.87 0.82
N ALA A 163 -14.19 -10.80 0.98
CA ALA A 163 -14.96 -10.97 2.21
C ALA A 163 -14.05 -11.28 3.40
N ARG A 164 -13.14 -12.26 3.27
CA ARG A 164 -12.17 -12.61 4.32
C ARG A 164 -11.34 -11.42 4.77
N ILE A 165 -10.84 -10.60 3.84
CA ILE A 165 -10.05 -9.41 4.17
C ILE A 165 -10.91 -8.37 4.88
N LYS A 166 -12.11 -8.07 4.36
CA LYS A 166 -13.02 -7.10 5.00
C LYS A 166 -13.39 -7.53 6.42
N ASP A 167 -13.73 -8.79 6.63
CA ASP A 167 -14.08 -9.31 7.95
C ASP A 167 -12.87 -9.28 8.89
N GLY A 168 -11.70 -9.71 8.41
CA GLY A 168 -10.44 -9.56 9.17
C GLY A 168 -10.14 -8.12 9.57
N MET A 169 -10.37 -7.16 8.67
CA MET A 169 -10.18 -5.74 8.97
C MET A 169 -11.20 -5.25 10.01
N ARG A 170 -12.48 -5.61 9.88
CA ARG A 170 -13.54 -5.26 10.85
C ARG A 170 -13.17 -5.71 12.26
N ASP A 171 -12.68 -6.93 12.38
CA ASP A 171 -12.39 -7.55 13.66
C ASP A 171 -11.10 -7.02 14.29
N GLN A 172 -10.10 -6.65 13.48
CA GLN A 172 -8.75 -6.38 13.97
C GLN A 172 -8.35 -4.90 14.01
N CYS A 173 -8.78 -4.09 13.05
CA CYS A 173 -8.16 -2.77 12.84
C CYS A 173 -9.10 -1.62 12.46
N ILE A 174 -10.33 -1.87 11.99
CA ILE A 174 -11.23 -0.79 11.54
C ILE A 174 -11.52 0.26 12.62
N PRO A 175 -11.77 -0.08 13.90
CA PRO A 175 -11.95 0.93 14.94
C PRO A 175 -10.74 1.86 15.10
N GLN A 176 -9.52 1.31 15.07
CA GLN A 176 -8.29 2.09 15.19
C GLN A 176 -8.00 2.92 13.92
N ILE A 177 -8.32 2.37 12.74
CA ILE A 177 -8.24 3.10 11.48
C ILE A 177 -9.22 4.28 11.48
N ALA A 178 -10.43 4.12 12.04
CA ALA A 178 -11.39 5.22 12.16
C ALA A 178 -10.86 6.35 13.06
N GLU A 179 -10.29 6.04 14.23
CA GLU A 179 -9.65 7.06 15.07
C GLU A 179 -8.43 7.71 14.38
N ALA A 180 -7.69 6.96 13.57
CA ALA A 180 -6.61 7.51 12.76
C ALA A 180 -7.15 8.50 11.70
N TRP A 181 -8.24 8.19 11.01
CA TRP A 181 -8.87 9.13 10.07
C TRP A 181 -9.32 10.43 10.75
N TYR A 182 -9.92 10.32 11.95
CA TYR A 182 -10.28 11.49 12.73
C TYR A 182 -9.06 12.38 13.01
N THR A 183 -8.00 11.76 13.54
CA THR A 183 -6.75 12.45 13.91
C THR A 183 -6.10 13.10 12.70
N ILE A 184 -5.94 12.34 11.60
CA ILE A 184 -5.37 12.84 10.34
C ILE A 184 -6.18 14.03 9.84
N PHE A 185 -7.51 13.93 9.80
CA PHE A 185 -8.33 15.03 9.32
C PHE A 185 -8.20 16.27 10.20
N THR A 186 -8.24 16.13 11.53
CA THR A 186 -8.08 17.26 12.46
C THR A 186 -6.71 17.96 12.33
N GLU A 187 -5.64 17.19 12.14
CA GLU A 187 -4.29 17.73 12.08
C GLU A 187 -3.95 18.35 10.72
N PHE A 188 -4.44 17.75 9.63
CA PHE A 188 -4.04 18.11 8.28
C PHE A 188 -5.04 19.00 7.54
N ALA A 189 -6.27 19.18 8.01
CA ALA A 189 -7.28 20.01 7.33
C ALA A 189 -6.76 21.43 7.02
N GLU A 190 -6.03 22.05 7.94
CA GLU A 190 -5.44 23.38 7.73
C GLU A 190 -3.97 23.32 7.29
N ARG A 191 -3.21 22.36 7.82
CA ARG A 191 -1.76 22.27 7.62
C ARG A 191 -1.37 21.69 6.26
N ASN A 192 -2.09 20.68 5.76
CA ASN A 192 -1.84 20.03 4.48
C ASN A 192 -3.16 19.53 3.87
N PRO A 193 -3.96 20.44 3.25
CA PRO A 193 -5.28 20.11 2.71
C PRO A 193 -5.30 18.91 1.73
N PRO A 194 -4.28 18.69 0.87
CA PRO A 194 -4.21 17.49 0.04
C PRO A 194 -4.25 16.16 0.82
N ILE A 195 -3.57 16.06 1.96
CA ILE A 195 -3.61 14.85 2.81
C ILE A 195 -4.99 14.69 3.44
N ALA A 196 -5.59 15.77 3.92
CA ALA A 196 -6.94 15.74 4.48
C ALA A 196 -7.98 15.31 3.42
N ALA A 197 -7.86 15.82 2.18
CA ALA A 197 -8.71 15.43 1.06
C ALA A 197 -8.58 13.94 0.73
N LEU A 198 -7.36 13.41 0.66
CA LEU A 198 -7.12 11.98 0.46
C LEU A 198 -7.71 11.15 1.60
N CYS A 199 -7.59 11.62 2.85
CA CYS A 199 -8.20 10.96 4.00
C CYS A 199 -9.74 10.91 3.89
N LEU A 200 -10.38 12.02 3.51
CA LEU A 200 -11.83 12.05 3.28
C LEU A 200 -12.27 11.10 2.16
N GLU A 201 -11.50 11.03 1.08
CA GLU A 201 -11.77 10.11 -0.02
C GLU A 201 -11.71 8.65 0.46
N VAL A 202 -10.70 8.29 1.26
CA VAL A 202 -10.60 6.97 1.90
C VAL A 202 -11.79 6.71 2.83
N VAL A 203 -12.16 7.67 3.68
CA VAL A 203 -13.34 7.54 4.56
C VAL A 203 -14.61 7.28 3.75
N ARG A 204 -14.83 8.04 2.67
CA ARG A 204 -15.98 7.86 1.77
C ARG A 204 -16.02 6.45 1.19
N HIS A 205 -14.87 5.93 0.75
CA HIS A 205 -14.76 4.57 0.22
C HIS A 205 -15.08 3.48 1.25
N PHE A 206 -14.71 3.71 2.52
CA PHE A 206 -14.90 2.71 3.58
C PHE A 206 -16.28 2.79 4.22
N ALA A 207 -16.94 3.96 4.21
CA ALA A 207 -18.26 4.19 4.79
C ALA A 207 -19.35 3.22 4.28
N VAL A 208 -19.17 2.62 3.10
CA VAL A 208 -20.13 1.69 2.48
C VAL A 208 -20.19 0.34 3.21
N TRP A 209 -19.16 -0.04 3.97
CA TRP A 209 -19.07 -1.40 4.53
C TRP A 209 -18.57 -1.47 5.98
N VAL A 210 -18.04 -0.39 6.55
CA VAL A 210 -17.69 -0.32 7.98
C VAL A 210 -18.93 -0.03 8.83
N ASP A 211 -18.84 -0.27 10.15
CA ASP A 211 -19.91 0.14 11.06
C ASP A 211 -20.06 1.67 11.03
N ILE A 212 -21.23 2.13 10.62
CA ILE A 212 -21.54 3.55 10.48
C ILE A 212 -21.39 4.32 11.79
N ASN A 213 -21.52 3.67 12.95
CA ASN A 213 -21.35 4.32 14.25
C ASN A 213 -19.91 4.81 14.49
N LEU A 214 -18.93 4.23 13.80
CA LEU A 214 -17.54 4.69 13.84
C LEU A 214 -17.34 6.03 13.12
N LEU A 215 -18.21 6.36 12.16
CA LEU A 215 -18.11 7.56 11.32
C LEU A 215 -19.21 8.61 11.60
N ALA A 216 -20.39 8.17 12.02
CA ALA A 216 -21.56 9.01 12.25
C ALA A 216 -21.77 9.32 13.76
N ASN A 217 -20.67 9.48 14.50
CA ASN A 217 -20.71 9.93 15.88
C ASN A 217 -20.55 11.47 15.97
N PRO A 218 -20.95 12.11 17.10
CA PRO A 218 -20.92 13.57 17.23
C PRO A 218 -19.56 14.20 16.89
N ARG A 219 -18.45 13.56 17.26
CA ARG A 219 -17.09 14.07 17.00
C ARG A 219 -16.83 14.23 15.50
N PHE A 220 -17.15 13.21 14.71
CA PHE A 220 -16.98 13.26 13.25
C PHE A 220 -17.97 14.20 12.58
N LEU A 221 -19.23 14.21 13.04
CA LEU A 221 -20.25 15.09 12.46
C LEU A 221 -19.90 16.57 12.67
N GLU A 222 -19.45 16.96 13.87
CA GLU A 222 -18.97 18.31 14.15
C GLU A 222 -17.78 18.69 13.26
N LEU A 223 -16.86 17.75 13.06
CA LEU A 223 -15.69 17.92 12.22
C LEU A 223 -16.07 18.15 10.74
N PHE A 224 -16.96 17.32 10.19
CA PHE A 224 -17.45 17.48 8.81
C PHE A 224 -18.25 18.76 8.65
N LEU A 225 -19.10 19.12 9.62
CA LEU A 225 -19.87 20.35 9.59
C LEU A 225 -18.96 21.58 9.62
N ALA A 226 -17.94 21.59 10.49
CA ALA A 226 -16.96 22.66 10.54
C ALA A 226 -16.22 22.81 9.22
N PHE A 227 -15.91 21.70 8.53
CA PHE A 227 -15.27 21.75 7.21
C PHE A 227 -16.20 22.29 6.13
N VAL A 228 -17.43 21.77 6.02
CA VAL A 228 -18.43 22.24 5.02
C VAL A 228 -18.75 23.73 5.20
N GLN A 229 -18.73 24.23 6.44
CA GLN A 229 -18.99 25.65 6.72
C GLN A 229 -17.79 26.57 6.41
N ARG A 230 -16.59 26.01 6.20
CA ARG A 230 -15.35 26.78 5.96
C ARG A 230 -15.09 27.09 4.47
N GLU A 231 -15.70 26.37 3.52
CA GLU A 231 -15.58 26.65 2.08
C GLU A 231 -16.90 27.17 1.48
N PRO A 232 -16.91 28.30 0.75
CA PRO A 232 -17.86 28.49 -0.33
C PRO A 232 -17.43 27.58 -1.48
N LEU A 233 -18.17 26.50 -1.73
CA LEU A 233 -17.95 25.58 -2.85
C LEU A 233 -17.90 26.36 -4.18
N HIS A 234 -16.70 26.64 -4.71
CA HIS A 234 -16.47 27.17 -6.06
C HIS A 234 -15.21 26.56 -6.68
#